data_AF-A0A392NYH0-F1
#
_entry.id   AF-A0A392NYH0-F1
#
_cell.length_a   1.000
_cell.length_b   1.000
_cell.length_c   1.000
_cell.angle_alpha   90.00
_cell.angle_beta   90.00
_cell.angle_gamma   90.00
#
_symmetry.space_group_name_H-M   'P 1'
#
loop_
_entity.id
_entity.type
_entity.pdbx_description
1 polymer ?
#
loop_
_entity_poly.entity_id
_entity_poly.type
_entity_poly.pdbx_seq_one_letter_code
_entity_poly.pdbx_strand_id
1 'polypeptide(L)'
;TKVAACAKHFVGDGGTTKGVNENNAVIDWHGLESLHLPAYIDSIIKGVSTVMVSYSSWNGVKMHANRDLVAGFLKNNLKFKGFVISDWQGIDKITTPPGSNYTYSVQASIEAGVDMVMVPYEFDDFIQDLTLLVKSNVIPMD
;
A
#
# COMPACT_ATOMS: atom_id res chain seq x y z
N THR A 1 18.23 -23.06 5.27
CA THR A 1 17.59 -21.89 5.92
C THR A 1 16.45 -21.38 5.05
N LYS A 2 15.43 -20.75 5.64
CA LYS A 2 14.28 -20.14 4.93
C LYS A 2 14.21 -18.66 5.32
N VAL A 3 13.54 -17.84 4.50
CA VAL A 3 13.36 -16.40 4.70
C VAL A 3 11.90 -16.01 4.43
N ALA A 4 11.45 -14.89 5.01
CA ALA A 4 10.17 -14.29 4.64
C ALA A 4 10.24 -13.76 3.20
N ALA A 5 9.22 -14.04 2.40
CA ALA A 5 9.11 -13.55 1.03
C ALA A 5 8.09 -12.40 0.94
N CYS A 6 8.26 -11.55 -0.08
CA CYS A 6 7.40 -10.39 -0.36
C CYS A 6 6.86 -10.46 -1.79
N ALA A 7 5.54 -10.45 -1.95
CA ALA A 7 4.91 -10.23 -3.26
C ALA A 7 4.75 -8.72 -3.50
N LYS A 8 5.21 -8.22 -4.65
CA LYS A 8 5.24 -6.78 -4.92
C LYS A 8 5.14 -6.43 -6.42
N HIS A 9 4.66 -5.23 -6.79
CA HIS A 9 4.08 -4.20 -5.91
C HIS A 9 2.55 -4.14 -6.09
N PHE A 10 1.80 -4.24 -4.99
CA PHE A 10 0.35 -4.39 -4.99
C PHE A 10 -0.33 -3.04 -5.27
N VAL A 11 -1.09 -2.85 -6.34
CA VAL A 11 -1.25 -3.72 -7.52
C VAL A 11 -1.36 -2.87 -8.77
N GLY A 12 -1.11 -3.46 -9.94
CA GLY A 12 -1.20 -2.77 -11.23
C GLY A 12 0.05 -1.93 -11.55
N ASP A 13 1.16 -2.15 -10.84
CA ASP A 13 2.44 -1.48 -11.06
C ASP A 13 2.94 -1.62 -12.51
N GLY A 14 2.76 -2.79 -13.13
CA GLY A 14 3.09 -3.02 -14.55
C GLY A 14 2.09 -2.43 -15.56
N GLY A 15 0.96 -1.87 -15.12
CA GLY A 15 -0.14 -1.38 -15.97
C GLY A 15 -0.18 0.14 -16.16
N THR A 16 0.86 0.86 -15.76
CA THR A 16 0.86 2.32 -15.79
C THR A 16 0.83 2.88 -17.21
N THR A 17 0.18 4.02 -17.38
CA THR A 17 -0.01 4.68 -18.67
C THR A 17 1.35 4.90 -19.36
N LYS A 18 1.52 4.33 -20.56
CA LYS A 18 2.76 4.36 -21.36
C LYS A 18 3.99 3.77 -20.66
N GLY A 19 3.81 2.93 -19.64
CA GLY A 19 4.91 2.33 -18.88
C GLY A 19 5.71 3.34 -18.05
N VAL A 20 5.12 4.50 -17.74
CA VAL A 20 5.76 5.50 -16.89
C VAL A 20 5.75 5.01 -15.45
N ASN A 21 6.94 4.90 -14.85
CA ASN A 21 7.09 4.43 -13.47
C ASN A 21 6.24 5.27 -12.49
N GLU A 22 5.65 4.62 -11.48
CA GLU A 22 4.84 5.24 -10.39
C GLU A 22 3.58 6.01 -10.84
N ASN A 23 3.24 5.96 -12.14
CA ASN A 23 2.14 6.71 -12.71
C ASN A 23 0.79 5.99 -12.48
N ASN A 24 -0.25 6.48 -13.13
CA ASN A 24 -1.60 5.96 -13.06
C ASN A 24 -1.79 4.77 -14.01
N ALA A 25 -2.22 3.64 -13.47
CA ALA A 25 -2.79 2.52 -14.21
C ALA A 25 -4.28 2.80 -14.46
N VAL A 26 -4.65 3.00 -15.73
CA VAL A 26 -6.02 3.30 -16.15
C VAL A 26 -6.62 2.05 -16.77
N ILE A 27 -7.32 1.28 -15.94
CA ILE A 27 -7.90 -0.02 -16.31
C ILE A 27 -9.15 -0.26 -15.48
N ASP A 28 -10.16 -0.89 -16.05
CA ASP A 28 -11.36 -1.26 -15.30
C ASP A 28 -11.07 -2.40 -14.31
N TRP A 29 -12.04 -2.69 -13.44
CA TRP A 29 -11.90 -3.76 -12.46
C TRP A 29 -11.61 -5.11 -13.12
N HIS A 30 -12.29 -5.44 -14.22
CA HIS A 30 -12.13 -6.72 -14.90
C HIS A 30 -10.71 -6.89 -15.45
N GLY A 31 -10.14 -5.85 -16.05
CA GLY A 31 -8.75 -5.86 -16.50
C GLY A 31 -7.76 -5.94 -15.33
N LEU A 32 -7.99 -5.21 -14.24
CA LEU A 32 -7.15 -5.31 -13.04
C LEU A 32 -7.16 -6.75 -12.47
N GLU A 33 -8.35 -7.33 -12.35
CA GLU A 33 -8.58 -8.67 -11.81
C GLU A 33 -8.00 -9.78 -12.68
N SER A 34 -8.21 -9.70 -13.99
CA SER A 34 -7.73 -10.74 -14.92
C SER A 34 -6.25 -10.66 -15.22
N LEU A 35 -5.63 -9.48 -15.12
CA LEU A 35 -4.25 -9.26 -15.58
C LEU A 35 -3.25 -9.03 -14.45
N HIS A 36 -3.62 -8.26 -13.42
CA HIS A 36 -2.68 -7.79 -12.38
C HIS A 36 -2.85 -8.46 -11.01
N LEU A 37 -4.00 -9.08 -10.74
CA LEU A 37 -4.28 -9.78 -9.49
C LEU A 37 -3.95 -11.29 -9.44
N PRO A 38 -3.94 -12.09 -10.54
CA PRO A 38 -3.85 -13.55 -10.43
C PRO A 38 -2.61 -14.04 -9.67
N ALA A 39 -1.45 -13.42 -9.90
CA ALA A 39 -0.21 -13.80 -9.23
C ALA A 39 -0.23 -13.53 -7.72
N TYR A 40 -1.01 -12.54 -7.24
CA TYR A 40 -1.17 -12.31 -5.81
C TYR A 40 -1.97 -13.42 -5.14
N ILE A 41 -3.03 -13.91 -5.80
CA ILE A 41 -3.83 -15.04 -5.32
C ILE A 41 -2.92 -16.27 -5.15
N ASP A 42 -2.13 -16.60 -6.18
CA ASP A 42 -1.17 -17.70 -6.12
C ASP A 42 -0.13 -17.52 -4.99
N SER A 43 0.37 -16.30 -4.81
CA SER A 43 1.37 -15.97 -3.78
C SER A 43 0.81 -16.17 -2.38
N ILE A 44 -0.45 -15.76 -2.16
CA ILE A 44 -1.15 -15.91 -0.88
C ILE A 44 -1.43 -17.39 -0.60
N ILE A 45 -1.89 -18.16 -1.58
CA ILE A 45 -2.09 -19.62 -1.45
C ILE A 45 -0.77 -20.32 -1.07
N LYS A 46 0.35 -19.86 -1.62
CA LYS A 46 1.70 -20.37 -1.30
C LYS A 46 2.25 -19.88 0.04
N GLY A 47 1.51 -19.04 0.77
CA GLY A 47 1.91 -18.57 2.10
C GLY A 47 2.98 -17.47 2.07
N VAL A 48 2.95 -16.57 1.09
CA VAL A 48 3.81 -15.37 1.10
C VAL A 48 3.65 -14.61 2.42
N SER A 49 4.75 -14.15 3.01
CA SER A 49 4.74 -13.56 4.35
C SER A 49 4.34 -12.09 4.34
N THR A 50 4.69 -11.37 3.28
CA THR A 50 4.44 -9.93 3.16
C THR A 50 3.96 -9.55 1.77
N VAL A 51 3.24 -8.43 1.69
CA VAL A 51 2.87 -7.79 0.42
C VAL A 51 3.27 -6.33 0.48
N MET A 52 4.01 -5.86 -0.53
CA MET A 52 4.43 -4.46 -0.61
C MET A 52 3.51 -3.67 -1.54
N VAL A 53 3.03 -2.51 -1.09
CA VAL A 53 2.11 -1.65 -1.85
C VAL A 53 2.88 -0.84 -2.91
N SER A 54 2.32 -0.71 -4.12
CA SER A 54 2.87 0.05 -5.24
C SER A 54 2.81 1.56 -5.04
N TYR A 55 3.76 2.31 -5.60
CA TYR A 55 3.67 3.77 -5.74
C TYR A 55 2.57 4.24 -6.69
N SER A 56 2.19 3.38 -7.63
CA SER A 56 1.26 3.70 -8.71
C SER A 56 -0.10 4.10 -8.15
N SER A 57 -0.87 4.77 -8.99
CA SER A 57 -2.30 4.94 -8.77
C SER A 57 -3.08 3.92 -9.61
N TRP A 58 -4.26 3.51 -9.13
CA TRP A 58 -5.26 2.86 -9.95
C TRP A 58 -6.44 3.80 -10.14
N ASN A 59 -6.74 4.15 -11.40
CA ASN A 59 -7.79 5.10 -11.76
C ASN A 59 -7.76 6.41 -10.95
N GLY A 60 -6.56 6.93 -10.70
CA GLY A 60 -6.31 8.18 -9.98
C GLY A 60 -6.12 8.03 -8.46
N VAL A 61 -6.48 6.89 -7.87
CA VAL A 61 -6.33 6.65 -6.43
C VAL A 61 -4.97 6.04 -6.14
N LYS A 62 -4.18 6.68 -5.28
CA LYS A 62 -2.86 6.18 -4.84
C LYS A 62 -3.01 4.84 -4.11
N MET A 63 -2.23 3.84 -4.49
CA MET A 63 -2.32 2.52 -3.88
C MET A 63 -1.98 2.53 -2.38
N HIS A 64 -1.02 3.36 -1.94
CA HIS A 64 -0.74 3.57 -0.50
C HIS A 64 -1.89 4.21 0.27
N ALA A 65 -2.91 4.78 -0.37
CA ALA A 65 -4.12 5.33 0.25
C ALA A 65 -5.40 4.58 -0.15
N ASN A 66 -5.29 3.45 -0.86
CA ASN A 66 -6.43 2.74 -1.42
C ASN A 66 -6.95 1.67 -0.44
N ARG A 67 -7.81 2.09 0.48
CA ARG A 67 -8.44 1.21 1.48
C ARG A 67 -9.23 0.07 0.86
N ASP A 68 -9.91 0.32 -0.25
CA ASP A 68 -10.78 -0.68 -0.89
C ASP A 68 -9.96 -1.85 -1.45
N LEU A 69 -8.79 -1.59 -2.01
CA LEU A 69 -7.91 -2.65 -2.51
C LEU A 69 -7.05 -3.26 -1.41
N VAL A 70 -6.49 -2.46 -0.51
CA VAL A 70 -5.55 -2.96 0.51
C VAL A 70 -6.31 -3.67 1.64
N ALA A 71 -7.14 -2.96 2.41
CA ALA A 71 -7.94 -3.58 3.44
C ALA A 71 -9.10 -4.40 2.86
N GLY A 72 -9.86 -3.83 1.92
CA GLY A 72 -11.07 -4.45 1.37
C GLY A 72 -10.79 -5.70 0.54
N PHE A 73 -9.88 -5.64 -0.42
CA PHE A 73 -9.64 -6.77 -1.30
C PHE A 73 -8.54 -7.71 -0.77
N LEU A 74 -7.32 -7.21 -0.56
CA LEU A 74 -6.18 -8.04 -0.17
C LEU A 74 -6.37 -8.70 1.21
N LYS A 75 -6.68 -7.91 2.25
CA LYS A 75 -6.88 -8.47 3.60
C LYS A 75 -8.22 -9.18 3.74
N ASN A 76 -9.32 -8.54 3.33
CA ASN A 76 -10.66 -9.06 3.61
C ASN A 76 -11.17 -10.06 2.57
N ASN A 77 -10.98 -9.85 1.26
CA ASN A 77 -11.49 -10.79 0.26
C ASN A 77 -10.52 -11.96 0.04
N LEU A 78 -9.23 -11.68 -0.19
CA LEU A 78 -8.20 -12.71 -0.39
C LEU A 78 -7.73 -13.35 0.93
N LYS A 79 -8.22 -12.87 2.08
CA LYS A 79 -7.91 -13.40 3.41
C LYS A 79 -6.41 -13.40 3.72
N PHE A 80 -5.64 -12.47 3.15
CA PHE A 80 -4.21 -12.35 3.45
C PHE A 80 -3.99 -12.12 4.96
N LYS A 81 -3.14 -12.96 5.57
CA LYS A 81 -2.85 -12.95 7.03
C LYS A 81 -1.43 -12.54 7.40
N GLY A 82 -0.58 -12.28 6.40
CA GLY A 82 0.70 -11.63 6.63
C GLY A 82 0.52 -10.13 6.88
N PHE A 83 1.61 -9.37 6.80
CA PHE A 83 1.54 -7.92 6.95
C PHE A 83 1.81 -7.20 5.63
N VAL A 84 1.16 -6.05 5.45
CA VAL A 84 1.29 -5.16 4.30
C VAL A 84 2.35 -4.11 4.60
N ILE A 85 3.36 -4.00 3.75
CA ILE A 85 4.44 -3.02 3.88
C ILE A 85 4.33 -1.93 2.81
N SER A 86 4.66 -0.68 3.15
CA SER A 86 4.82 0.36 2.11
C SER A 86 6.08 0.10 1.26
N ASP A 87 6.15 0.76 0.11
CA ASP A 87 7.42 0.92 -0.60
C ASP A 87 8.20 2.09 0.04
N TRP A 88 9.44 2.29 -0.39
CA TRP A 88 10.36 3.31 0.09
C TRP A 88 9.79 4.72 -0.05
N GLN A 89 9.50 5.39 1.07
CA GLN A 89 8.81 6.69 1.07
C GLN A 89 7.50 6.66 0.26
N GLY A 90 6.86 5.49 0.17
CA GLY A 90 5.62 5.31 -0.61
C GLY A 90 4.49 6.18 -0.09
N ILE A 91 4.41 6.36 1.24
CA ILE A 91 3.37 7.18 1.87
C ILE A 91 3.60 8.67 1.57
N ASP A 92 4.86 9.13 1.51
CA ASP A 92 5.22 10.51 1.16
C ASP A 92 4.69 10.87 -0.23
N LYS A 93 4.75 9.91 -1.16
CA LYS A 93 4.29 10.05 -2.55
C LYS A 93 2.77 9.92 -2.73
N ILE A 94 2.00 9.88 -1.63
CA ILE A 94 0.54 10.09 -1.67
C ILE A 94 0.25 11.54 -2.06
N THR A 95 1.02 12.49 -1.54
CA THR A 95 0.81 13.93 -1.81
C THR A 95 1.59 14.41 -3.03
N THR A 96 1.19 15.56 -3.57
CA THR A 96 1.93 16.26 -4.64
C THR A 96 2.14 17.72 -4.23
N PRO A 97 3.38 18.19 -4.02
CA PRO A 97 4.64 17.44 -4.02
C PRO A 97 4.70 16.31 -2.95
N PRO A 98 5.58 15.31 -3.11
CA PRO A 98 5.77 14.27 -2.09
C PRO A 98 6.13 14.87 -0.72
N GLY A 99 5.52 14.35 0.34
CA GLY A 99 5.77 14.79 1.72
C GLY A 99 5.19 16.16 2.09
N SER A 100 4.45 16.82 1.20
CA SER A 100 3.90 18.16 1.46
C SER A 100 2.87 18.21 2.59
N ASN A 101 2.25 17.06 2.91
CA ASN A 101 1.43 16.86 4.09
C ASN A 101 1.68 15.46 4.66
N TYR A 102 2.80 15.31 5.39
CA TYR A 102 3.24 14.01 5.90
C TYR A 102 2.26 13.41 6.92
N THR A 103 1.66 14.22 7.79
CA THR A 103 0.64 13.75 8.74
C THR A 103 -0.55 13.11 8.02
N TYR A 104 -1.00 13.70 6.90
CA TYR A 104 -2.01 13.08 6.04
C TYR A 104 -1.51 11.78 5.41
N SER A 105 -0.26 11.72 4.96
CA SER A 105 0.35 10.50 4.43
C SER A 105 0.37 9.35 5.45
N VAL A 106 0.71 9.65 6.71
CA VAL A 106 0.63 8.69 7.81
C VAL A 106 -0.81 8.23 8.02
N GLN A 107 -1.75 9.17 8.18
CA GLN A 107 -3.16 8.84 8.38
C GLN A 107 -3.72 7.96 7.24
N ALA A 108 -3.62 8.43 6.01
CA ALA A 108 -4.23 7.77 4.85
C ALA A 108 -3.66 6.37 4.61
N SER A 109 -2.36 6.16 4.87
CA SER A 109 -1.74 4.85 4.66
C SER A 109 -2.11 3.82 5.71
N ILE A 110 -2.15 4.22 6.99
CA ILE A 110 -2.57 3.33 8.07
C ILE A 110 -4.06 2.99 7.95
N GLU A 111 -4.91 3.99 7.67
CA GLU A 111 -6.35 3.76 7.44
C GLU A 111 -6.64 2.92 6.20
N ALA A 112 -5.78 2.97 5.17
CA ALA A 112 -5.86 2.09 4.02
C ALA A 112 -5.53 0.63 4.36
N GLY A 113 -4.84 0.39 5.48
CA GLY A 113 -4.46 -0.93 5.95
C GLY A 113 -3.00 -1.28 5.70
N VAL A 114 -2.09 -0.31 5.59
CA VAL A 114 -0.65 -0.59 5.65
C VAL A 114 -0.27 -0.92 7.10
N ASP A 115 0.43 -2.05 7.31
CA ASP A 115 0.81 -2.53 8.65
C ASP A 115 2.23 -2.12 9.06
N MET A 116 3.12 -1.93 8.07
CA MET A 116 4.50 -1.52 8.27
C MET A 116 4.88 -0.45 7.25
N VAL A 117 5.42 0.67 7.73
CA VAL A 117 5.84 1.77 6.85
C VAL A 117 7.36 1.74 6.69
N MET A 118 7.82 1.68 5.45
CA MET A 118 9.23 1.78 5.09
C MET A 118 9.66 3.25 5.07
N VAL A 119 9.97 3.78 6.26
CA VAL A 119 10.57 5.09 6.46
C VAL A 119 12.10 4.92 6.53
N PRO A 120 12.85 5.35 5.50
CA PRO A 120 14.28 5.08 5.44
C PRO A 120 15.12 6.02 6.33
N TYR A 121 14.64 7.24 6.59
CA TYR A 121 15.43 8.27 7.27
C TYR A 121 14.65 8.98 8.39
N GLU A 122 13.46 9.51 8.10
CA GLU A 122 12.69 10.37 9.01
C GLU A 122 11.77 9.58 9.97
N PHE A 123 12.27 8.52 10.61
CA PHE A 123 11.46 7.65 11.47
C PHE A 123 10.92 8.36 12.72
N ASP A 124 11.62 9.38 13.24
CA ASP A 124 11.17 10.15 14.40
C ASP A 124 9.89 10.95 14.09
N ASP A 125 9.77 11.51 12.89
CA ASP A 125 8.59 12.26 12.46
C ASP A 125 7.40 11.31 12.25
N PHE A 126 7.64 10.14 11.63
CA PHE A 126 6.62 9.10 11.49
C PHE A 126 6.07 8.64 12.85
N ILE A 127 6.93 8.36 13.82
CA ILE A 127 6.53 7.91 15.15
C ILE A 127 5.72 9.01 15.87
N GLN A 128 6.15 10.27 15.77
CA GLN A 128 5.44 11.39 16.37
C GLN A 128 4.04 11.58 15.77
N ASP A 129 3.92 11.61 14.44
CA ASP A 129 2.65 11.80 13.74
C ASP A 129 1.69 10.64 14.00
N LEU A 130 2.15 9.40 13.89
CA LEU A 130 1.33 8.23 14.19
C LEU A 130 0.85 8.24 15.65
N THR A 131 1.74 8.56 16.60
CA THR A 131 1.39 8.67 18.02
C THR A 131 0.35 9.76 18.26
N LEU A 132 0.48 10.90 17.60
CA LEU A 132 -0.46 12.01 17.70
C LEU A 132 -1.84 11.63 17.16
N LEU A 133 -1.89 11.00 15.99
CA LEU A 133 -3.12 10.55 15.34
C LEU A 133 -3.87 9.53 16.19
N VAL A 134 -3.15 8.59 16.81
CA VAL A 134 -3.75 7.62 17.75
C VAL A 134 -4.25 8.30 19.02
N LYS A 135 -3.44 9.16 19.66
CA LYS A 135 -3.85 9.89 20.88
C LYS A 135 -5.05 10.81 20.64
N SER A 136 -5.21 11.30 19.42
CA SER A 136 -6.32 12.17 19.01
C SER A 136 -7.55 11.38 18.54
N ASN A 137 -7.54 10.04 18.62
CA ASN A 137 -8.58 9.14 18.11
C ASN A 137 -8.90 9.32 16.62
N VAL A 138 -7.93 9.78 15.83
CA VAL A 138 -8.05 9.83 14.36
C VAL A 138 -7.79 8.44 13.79
N ILE A 139 -6.69 7.81 14.21
CA ILE A 139 -6.43 6.39 13.98
C ILE A 139 -6.90 5.62 15.21
N PRO A 140 -7.78 4.62 15.08
CA PRO A 140 -8.24 3.84 16.20
C PRO A 140 -7.16 2.86 16.69
N MET A 141 -7.30 2.37 17.92
CA MET A 141 -6.34 1.43 18.53
C MET A 141 -6.51 -0.02 18.07
N ASP A 142 -7.65 -0.37 17.47
CA ASP A 142 -8.04 -1.72 17.03
C ASP A 142 -7.77 -2.02 15.54
#